data_AF-A0A933DRL5-F1
#
_entry.id   AF-A0A933DRL5-F1
#
_cell.length_a   1.000
_cell.length_b   1.000
_cell.length_c   1.000
_cell.angle_alpha   90.00
_cell.angle_beta   90.00
_cell.angle_gamma   90.00
#
_symmetry.space_group_name_H-M   'P 1'
#
loop_
_entity.id
_entity.type
_entity.pdbx_description
1 polymer ?
#
loop_
_entity_poly.entity_id
_entity_poly.type
_entity_poly.pdbx_seq_one_letter_code
_entity_poly.pdbx_strand_id
1 'polypeptide(L)'
;IVSGLNRLVSDATKLLEEYDITSAARAIERFVVEDLSLWYIRRSRRRFQRPEAAGDLEEASATLGFVLLTLSKLVAPFIPFFGEALYQKILYSSSGFSVQDSVHLADWPKVVIKRGEESLNEEMDEVRQVVSQALSERAKVQIKVRQPLASLKIQNPKSKIKNKKELLDLIKEEVNVKEILFDDQIKNAVELDTVITPELREEGIVREVVRQIQEMRKEAGLRPSDKILVRYTSSENLDKILNKNRSAILKEARIKDLVSGGEKMAQSGQKELKIDQETVSLAIKKVK
;
A
#
# COMPACT_ATOMS: atom_id res chain seq x y z
N ILE A 1 3.27 6.88 -11.15
CA ILE A 1 1.89 7.45 -11.17
C ILE A 1 1.73 8.54 -12.23
N VAL A 2 2.59 9.57 -12.27
CA VAL A 2 2.48 10.67 -13.25
C VAL A 2 2.62 10.17 -14.70
N SER A 3 3.61 9.32 -14.98
CA SER A 3 3.75 8.72 -16.32
C SER A 3 2.55 7.83 -16.70
N GLY A 4 1.97 7.11 -15.73
CA GLY A 4 0.72 6.35 -15.95
C GLY A 4 -0.48 7.25 -16.22
N LEU A 5 -0.56 8.43 -15.58
CA LEU A 5 -1.58 9.43 -15.85
C LEU A 5 -1.42 10.00 -17.27
N ASN A 6 -0.19 10.28 -17.70
CA ASN A 6 0.07 10.74 -19.07
C ASN A 6 -0.39 9.70 -20.10
N ARG A 7 -0.08 8.41 -19.87
CA ARG A 7 -0.59 7.30 -20.69
C ARG A 7 -2.12 7.27 -20.70
N LEU A 8 -2.76 7.38 -19.53
CA LEU A 8 -4.23 7.43 -19.43
C LEU A 8 -4.82 8.59 -20.23
N VAL A 9 -4.27 9.81 -20.12
CA VAL A 9 -4.77 10.97 -20.86
C VAL A 9 -4.66 10.70 -22.36
N SER A 10 -3.52 10.17 -22.83
CA SER A 10 -3.32 9.83 -24.25
C SER A 10 -4.35 8.80 -24.74
N ASP A 11 -4.51 7.70 -23.99
CA ASP A 11 -5.43 6.61 -24.35
C ASP A 11 -6.89 7.08 -24.33
N ALA A 12 -7.29 7.81 -23.27
CA ALA A 12 -8.64 8.35 -23.16
C ALA A 12 -8.96 9.37 -24.25
N THR A 13 -7.99 10.21 -24.62
CA THR A 13 -8.15 11.18 -25.74
C THR A 13 -8.43 10.43 -27.03
N LYS A 14 -7.58 9.46 -27.39
CA LYS A 14 -7.73 8.66 -28.62
C LYS A 14 -9.08 7.93 -28.66
N LEU A 15 -9.47 7.28 -27.56
CA LEU A 15 -10.73 6.54 -27.48
C LEU A 15 -11.95 7.46 -27.62
N LEU A 16 -11.91 8.66 -27.04
CA LEU A 16 -12.98 9.64 -27.17
C LEU A 16 -13.06 10.23 -28.60
N GLU A 17 -11.93 10.46 -29.25
CA GLU A 17 -11.87 10.89 -30.67
C GLU A 17 -12.46 9.81 -31.61
N GLU A 18 -12.29 8.54 -31.27
CA GLU A 18 -12.88 7.39 -31.97
C GLU A 18 -14.33 7.09 -31.55
N TYR A 19 -14.93 7.93 -30.68
CA TYR A 19 -16.27 7.74 -30.08
C TYR A 19 -16.45 6.46 -29.25
N ASP A 20 -15.36 5.80 -28.82
CA ASP A 20 -15.40 4.68 -27.87
C ASP A 20 -15.42 5.17 -26.41
N ILE A 21 -16.58 5.71 -26.02
CA ILE A 21 -16.86 6.23 -24.67
C ILE A 21 -16.72 5.11 -23.61
N THR A 22 -17.07 3.87 -23.95
CA THR A 22 -17.07 2.76 -22.98
C THR A 22 -15.66 2.36 -22.59
N SER A 23 -14.78 2.21 -23.57
CA SER A 23 -13.38 1.86 -23.29
C SER A 23 -12.65 3.00 -22.59
N ALA A 24 -12.96 4.26 -22.93
CA ALA A 24 -12.40 5.43 -22.24
C ALA A 24 -12.80 5.45 -20.75
N ALA A 25 -14.08 5.24 -20.43
CA ALA A 25 -14.56 5.16 -19.06
C ALA A 25 -13.85 4.03 -18.27
N ARG A 26 -13.74 2.85 -18.88
CA ARG A 26 -13.04 1.70 -18.28
C ARG A 26 -11.54 1.96 -18.07
N ALA A 27 -10.88 2.69 -18.96
CA ALA A 27 -9.48 3.06 -18.79
C ALA A 27 -9.29 3.95 -17.57
N ILE A 28 -10.17 4.95 -17.40
CA ILE A 28 -10.16 5.84 -16.24
C ILE A 28 -10.43 5.05 -14.95
N GLU A 29 -11.44 4.18 -14.95
CA GLU A 29 -11.76 3.32 -13.79
C GLU A 29 -10.56 2.46 -13.39
N ARG A 30 -9.95 1.74 -14.34
CA ARG A 30 -8.77 0.91 -14.10
C ARG A 30 -7.64 1.72 -13.47
N PHE A 31 -7.34 2.91 -13.99
CA PHE A 31 -6.30 3.76 -13.43
C PHE A 31 -6.61 4.20 -11.99
N VAL A 32 -7.85 4.61 -11.71
CA VAL A 32 -8.25 5.06 -10.37
C VAL A 32 -8.13 3.92 -9.36
N VAL A 33 -8.58 2.71 -9.73
CA VAL A 33 -8.58 1.55 -8.84
C VAL A 33 -7.16 0.98 -8.70
N GLU A 34 -6.51 0.63 -9.81
CA GLU A 34 -5.25 -0.09 -9.81
C GLU A 34 -4.07 0.85 -9.54
N ASP A 35 -3.84 1.85 -10.39
CA ASP A 35 -2.67 2.72 -10.30
C ASP A 35 -2.73 3.66 -9.09
N LEU A 36 -3.84 4.38 -8.93
CA LEU A 36 -3.96 5.43 -7.92
C LEU A 36 -4.24 4.85 -6.53
N SER A 37 -5.31 4.06 -6.38
CA SER A 37 -5.73 3.58 -5.06
C SER A 37 -4.85 2.43 -4.54
N LEU A 38 -4.78 1.32 -5.29
CA LEU A 38 -4.10 0.11 -4.85
C LEU A 38 -2.58 0.25 -4.82
N TRP A 39 -1.98 0.99 -5.75
CA TRP A 39 -0.54 1.19 -5.80
C TRP A 39 -0.09 2.49 -5.13
N TYR A 40 -0.45 3.64 -5.70
CA TYR A 40 0.14 4.91 -5.26
C TYR A 40 -0.29 5.34 -3.85
N ILE A 41 -1.59 5.40 -3.56
CA ILE A 41 -2.10 5.85 -2.27
C ILE A 41 -1.70 4.87 -1.17
N ARG A 42 -1.92 3.56 -1.38
CA ARG A 42 -1.54 2.53 -0.39
C ARG A 42 -0.08 2.62 0.01
N ARG A 43 0.83 2.73 -0.97
CA ARG A 43 2.28 2.82 -0.74
C ARG A 43 2.68 4.16 -0.12
N SER A 44 2.07 5.25 -0.57
CA SER A 44 2.37 6.60 -0.08
C SER A 44 1.73 6.92 1.28
N ARG A 45 0.92 6.03 1.89
CA ARG A 45 0.33 6.24 3.22
C ARG A 45 1.35 6.64 4.28
N ARG A 46 2.56 6.06 4.23
CA ARG A 46 3.64 6.43 5.16
C ARG A 46 4.03 7.89 4.98
N ARG A 47 4.20 8.38 3.75
CA ARG A 47 4.53 9.79 3.46
C ARG A 47 3.45 10.75 3.97
N PHE A 48 2.17 10.35 3.92
CA PHE A 48 1.06 11.15 4.45
C PHE A 48 0.91 11.09 5.99
N GLN A 49 1.22 9.96 6.63
CA GLN A 49 0.96 9.72 8.07
C GLN A 49 2.19 9.79 8.98
N ARG A 50 3.37 9.54 8.40
CA ARG A 50 4.69 9.39 9.02
C ARG A 50 5.76 9.92 8.04
N PRO A 51 5.75 11.21 7.69
CA PRO A 51 6.83 11.78 6.89
C PRO A 51 8.15 11.61 7.64
N GLU A 52 9.14 10.96 7.00
CA GLU A 52 10.46 10.71 7.59
C GLU A 52 11.45 11.80 7.17
N ALA A 53 11.30 12.34 5.96
CA ALA A 53 12.07 13.47 5.46
C ALA A 53 11.26 14.78 5.50
N ALA A 54 11.96 15.92 5.61
CA ALA A 54 11.36 17.23 5.35
C ALA A 54 10.97 17.31 3.86
N GLY A 55 9.75 17.76 3.54
CA GLY A 55 9.25 17.80 2.16
C GLY A 55 8.33 16.63 1.75
N ASP A 56 8.38 15.49 2.46
CA ASP A 56 7.69 14.27 2.03
C ASP A 56 6.17 14.45 1.87
N LEU A 57 5.56 15.15 2.83
CA LEU A 57 4.14 15.42 2.83
C LEU A 57 3.77 16.40 1.71
N GLU A 58 4.57 17.45 1.51
CA GLU A 58 4.33 18.46 0.48
C GLU A 58 4.45 17.86 -0.92
N GLU A 59 5.50 17.10 -1.21
CA GLU A 59 5.70 16.44 -2.50
C GLU A 59 4.60 15.40 -2.81
N ALA A 60 4.26 14.56 -1.83
CA ALA A 60 3.22 13.54 -1.99
C ALA A 60 1.85 14.19 -2.22
N SER A 61 1.56 15.29 -1.50
CA SER A 61 0.31 16.05 -1.63
C SER A 61 0.25 16.82 -2.94
N ALA A 62 1.34 17.44 -3.38
CA ALA A 62 1.43 18.13 -4.67
C ALA A 62 1.22 17.15 -5.84
N THR A 63 1.87 15.98 -5.79
CA THR A 63 1.69 14.92 -6.80
C THR A 63 0.26 14.41 -6.82
N LEU A 64 -0.33 14.15 -5.64
CA LEU A 64 -1.73 13.70 -5.56
C LEU A 64 -2.69 14.77 -6.06
N GLY A 65 -2.48 16.03 -5.70
CA GLY A 65 -3.27 17.18 -6.15
C GLY A 65 -3.22 17.31 -7.67
N PHE A 66 -2.04 17.21 -8.29
CA PHE A 66 -1.87 17.21 -9.75
C PHE A 66 -2.65 16.07 -10.42
N VAL A 67 -2.58 14.85 -9.88
CA VAL A 67 -3.30 13.69 -10.41
C VAL A 67 -4.81 13.87 -10.30
N LEU A 68 -5.31 14.29 -9.13
CA LEU A 68 -6.74 14.51 -8.90
C LEU A 68 -7.29 15.65 -9.75
N LEU A 69 -6.53 16.72 -9.93
CA LEU A 69 -6.92 17.83 -10.81
C LEU A 69 -7.06 17.36 -12.25
N THR A 70 -6.10 16.58 -12.75
CA THR A 70 -6.16 16.03 -14.11
C THR A 70 -7.30 15.03 -14.28
N LEU A 71 -7.49 14.14 -13.30
CA LEU A 71 -8.61 13.20 -13.29
C LEU A 71 -9.96 13.92 -13.30
N SER A 72 -10.12 15.00 -12.54
CA SER A 72 -11.38 15.77 -12.51
C SER A 72 -11.80 16.27 -13.90
N LYS A 73 -10.83 16.64 -14.74
CA LYS A 73 -11.07 17.01 -16.14
C LYS A 73 -11.43 15.80 -17.00
N LEU A 74 -10.70 14.68 -16.85
CA LEU A 74 -10.97 13.45 -17.60
C LEU A 74 -12.34 12.84 -17.28
N VAL A 75 -12.79 12.93 -16.03
CA VAL A 75 -14.09 12.36 -15.62
C VAL A 75 -15.27 13.29 -15.90
N ALA A 76 -15.04 14.58 -16.15
CA ALA A 76 -16.10 15.57 -16.33
C ALA A 76 -17.13 15.21 -17.44
N PRO A 77 -16.74 14.62 -18.59
CA PRO A 77 -17.70 14.16 -19.60
C PRO A 77 -18.59 12.99 -19.15
N PHE A 78 -18.17 12.21 -18.16
CA PHE A 78 -18.85 10.99 -17.71
C PHE A 78 -19.66 11.21 -16.42
N ILE A 79 -19.09 11.95 -15.46
CA ILE A 79 -19.67 12.21 -14.14
C ILE A 79 -19.54 13.70 -13.79
N PRO A 80 -20.29 14.59 -14.49
CA PRO A 80 -20.05 16.03 -14.51
C PRO A 80 -20.08 16.67 -13.12
N PHE A 81 -21.09 16.36 -12.30
CA PHE A 81 -21.22 16.92 -10.95
C PHE A 81 -20.07 16.50 -10.02
N PHE A 82 -19.57 15.27 -10.16
CA PHE A 82 -18.45 14.80 -9.36
C PHE A 82 -17.13 15.42 -9.83
N GLY A 83 -16.92 15.52 -11.15
CA GLY A 83 -15.79 16.22 -11.74
C GLY A 83 -15.70 17.66 -11.26
N GLU A 84 -16.80 18.40 -11.29
CA GLU A 84 -16.88 19.78 -10.81
C GLU A 84 -16.58 19.87 -9.30
N ALA A 85 -17.25 19.05 -8.48
CA ALA A 85 -17.05 19.06 -7.04
C ALA A 85 -15.61 18.72 -6.64
N LEU A 86 -14.95 17.82 -7.36
CA LEU A 86 -13.54 17.48 -7.14
C LEU A 86 -12.63 18.64 -7.56
N TYR A 87 -12.84 19.20 -8.76
CA TYR A 87 -12.05 20.30 -9.31
C TYR A 87 -12.05 21.52 -8.37
N GLN A 88 -13.24 21.96 -7.95
CA GLN A 88 -13.40 23.11 -7.05
C GLN A 88 -12.72 22.89 -5.70
N LYS A 89 -12.82 21.69 -5.12
CA LYS A 89 -12.18 21.39 -3.83
C LYS A 89 -10.66 21.47 -3.89
N ILE A 90 -10.05 20.98 -4.98
CA ILE A 90 -8.60 21.02 -5.14
C ILE A 90 -8.11 22.46 -5.36
N LEU A 91 -8.81 23.24 -6.18
CA LEU A 91 -8.46 24.64 -6.41
C LEU A 91 -8.63 25.50 -5.16
N TYR A 92 -9.76 25.37 -4.46
CA TYR A 92 -10.00 26.07 -3.20
C TYR A 92 -8.91 25.76 -2.16
N SER A 93 -8.50 24.49 -2.05
CA SER A 93 -7.42 24.08 -1.15
C SER A 93 -6.05 24.66 -1.52
N SER A 94 -5.84 25.06 -2.78
CA SER A 94 -4.55 25.56 -3.27
C SER A 94 -4.46 27.09 -3.27
N SER A 95 -5.56 27.78 -3.58
CA SER A 95 -5.61 29.24 -3.70
C SER A 95 -6.32 29.95 -2.54
N GLY A 96 -7.10 29.23 -1.73
CA GLY A 96 -7.93 29.79 -0.65
C GLY A 96 -9.21 30.50 -1.13
N PHE A 97 -9.46 30.53 -2.44
CA PHE A 97 -10.63 31.19 -3.04
C PHE A 97 -11.38 30.21 -3.95
N SER A 98 -12.72 30.32 -4.00
CA SER A 98 -13.50 29.64 -5.03
C SER A 98 -13.12 30.23 -6.37
N VAL A 99 -12.50 29.43 -7.23
CA VAL A 99 -12.17 29.85 -8.58
C VAL A 99 -13.49 29.88 -9.36
N GLN A 100 -13.77 30.97 -10.09
CA GLN A 100 -15.02 31.11 -10.84
C GLN A 100 -15.10 30.14 -12.04
N ASP A 101 -13.96 29.59 -12.45
CA ASP A 101 -13.87 28.67 -13.58
C ASP A 101 -14.37 27.28 -13.19
N SER A 102 -15.37 26.79 -13.93
CA SER A 102 -15.87 25.41 -13.86
C SER A 102 -14.94 24.46 -14.60
N VAL A 103 -14.89 23.19 -14.17
CA VAL A 103 -14.16 22.14 -14.89
C VAL A 103 -14.63 21.98 -16.33
N HIS A 104 -15.91 22.30 -16.59
CA HIS A 104 -16.53 22.19 -17.91
C HIS A 104 -16.07 23.26 -18.91
N LEU A 105 -15.43 24.33 -18.41
CA LEU A 105 -14.81 25.38 -19.21
C LEU A 105 -13.29 25.20 -19.32
N ALA A 106 -12.73 24.21 -18.64
CA ALA A 106 -11.30 23.97 -18.64
C ALA A 106 -10.85 23.26 -19.93
N ASP A 107 -9.65 23.60 -20.40
CA ASP A 107 -9.01 22.87 -21.49
C ASP A 107 -8.82 21.40 -21.13
N TRP A 108 -9.02 20.54 -22.14
CA TRP A 108 -8.67 19.13 -22.06
C TRP A 108 -7.18 18.98 -21.71
N PRO A 109 -6.81 18.08 -20.79
CA PRO A 109 -5.42 17.93 -20.36
C PRO A 109 -4.50 17.57 -21.53
N LYS A 110 -3.40 18.32 -21.66
CA LYS A 110 -2.39 18.07 -22.69
C LYS A 110 -1.32 17.11 -22.16
N VAL A 111 -0.97 16.11 -22.97
CA VAL A 111 0.09 15.16 -22.64
C VAL A 111 1.43 15.69 -23.13
N VAL A 112 2.39 15.81 -22.22
CA VAL A 112 3.80 16.00 -22.59
C VAL A 112 4.51 14.69 -22.29
N ILE A 113 4.53 13.77 -23.26
CA ILE A 113 5.24 12.49 -23.12
C ILE A 113 6.74 12.79 -23.12
N LYS A 114 7.38 12.61 -21.98
CA LYS A 114 8.84 12.72 -21.88
C LYS A 114 9.49 11.45 -22.41
N ARG A 115 10.70 11.60 -22.97
CA ARG A 115 11.50 10.45 -23.44
C ARG A 115 11.76 9.48 -22.27
N GLY A 116 11.40 8.21 -22.46
CA GLY A 116 11.57 7.15 -21.45
C GLY A 116 10.33 6.80 -20.63
N GLU A 117 9.23 7.55 -20.76
CA GLU A 117 7.97 7.24 -20.06
C GLU A 117 7.37 5.89 -20.46
N GLU A 118 7.44 5.52 -21.75
CA GLU A 118 6.91 4.23 -22.20
C GLU A 118 7.67 3.06 -21.56
N SER A 119 8.99 3.11 -21.52
CA SER A 119 9.82 2.09 -20.85
C SER A 119 9.47 1.98 -19.37
N LEU A 120 9.24 3.12 -18.68
CA LEU A 120 8.87 3.14 -17.27
C LEU A 120 7.50 2.49 -17.03
N ASN A 121 6.53 2.76 -17.92
CA ASN A 121 5.21 2.16 -17.83
C ASN A 121 5.26 0.65 -18.07
N GLU A 122 5.99 0.19 -19.09
CA GLU A 122 6.20 -1.24 -19.36
C GLU A 122 6.87 -1.96 -18.17
N GLU A 123 7.89 -1.35 -17.57
CA GLU A 123 8.57 -1.90 -16.39
C GLU A 123 7.64 -1.98 -15.18
N MET A 124 6.81 -0.97 -14.96
CA MET A 124 5.81 -0.98 -13.88
C MET A 124 4.72 -2.02 -14.11
N ASP A 125 4.32 -2.26 -15.36
CA ASP A 125 3.36 -3.31 -15.70
C ASP A 125 3.97 -4.70 -15.45
N GLU A 126 5.26 -4.90 -15.79
CA GLU A 126 6.00 -6.13 -15.44
C GLU A 126 6.06 -6.35 -13.92
N VAL A 127 6.41 -5.32 -13.14
CA VAL A 127 6.40 -5.38 -11.66
C VAL A 127 5.04 -5.84 -11.13
N ARG A 128 3.94 -5.27 -11.65
CA ARG A 128 2.59 -5.58 -11.20
C ARG A 128 2.20 -7.02 -11.51
N GLN A 129 2.56 -7.51 -12.70
CA GLN A 129 2.31 -8.89 -13.09
C GLN A 129 3.04 -9.86 -12.16
N VAL A 130 4.33 -9.63 -11.90
CA VAL A 130 5.13 -10.45 -10.98
C VAL A 130 4.53 -10.45 -9.58
N VAL A 131 4.18 -9.28 -9.04
CA VAL A 131 3.57 -9.18 -7.70
C VAL A 131 2.22 -9.89 -7.64
N SER A 132 1.36 -9.71 -8.64
CA SER A 132 0.05 -10.38 -8.71
C SER A 132 0.20 -11.90 -8.72
N GLN A 133 1.09 -12.42 -9.56
CA GLN A 133 1.37 -13.86 -9.63
C GLN A 133 1.96 -14.39 -8.32
N ALA A 134 2.93 -13.68 -7.73
CA ALA A 134 3.54 -14.09 -6.46
C ALA A 134 2.50 -14.12 -5.33
N LEU A 135 1.62 -13.12 -5.24
CA LEU A 135 0.53 -13.11 -4.26
C LEU A 135 -0.48 -14.23 -4.51
N SER A 136 -0.73 -14.58 -5.77
CA SER A 136 -1.58 -15.72 -6.14
C SER A 136 -0.97 -17.05 -5.67
N GLU A 137 0.33 -17.28 -5.89
CA GLU A 137 1.03 -18.47 -5.40
C GLU A 137 1.00 -18.57 -3.87
N ARG A 138 1.13 -17.44 -3.16
CA ARG A 138 0.99 -17.42 -1.68
C ARG A 138 -0.41 -17.82 -1.24
N ALA A 139 -1.43 -17.35 -1.95
CA ALA A 139 -2.82 -17.71 -1.65
C ALA A 139 -3.06 -19.22 -1.85
N LYS A 140 -2.47 -19.83 -2.88
CA LYS A 140 -2.55 -21.29 -3.12
C LYS A 140 -1.94 -22.10 -1.97
N VAL A 141 -0.79 -21.66 -1.44
CA VAL A 141 -0.10 -22.31 -0.32
C VAL A 141 -0.64 -21.84 1.05
N GLN A 142 -1.64 -20.95 1.07
CA GLN A 142 -2.25 -20.37 2.28
C GLN A 142 -1.28 -19.62 3.21
N ILE A 143 -0.17 -19.11 2.66
CA ILE A 143 0.79 -18.31 3.42
C ILE A 143 0.32 -16.85 3.43
N LYS A 144 0.08 -16.29 4.62
CA LYS A 144 -0.34 -14.89 4.77
C LYS A 144 0.76 -13.94 4.32
N VAL A 145 0.38 -12.81 3.70
CA VAL A 145 1.35 -11.85 3.17
C VAL A 145 2.33 -11.31 4.23
N ARG A 146 1.85 -11.24 5.47
CA ARG A 146 2.59 -10.74 6.64
C ARG A 146 3.74 -11.64 7.06
N GLN A 147 3.70 -12.93 6.74
CA GLN A 147 4.79 -13.86 6.99
C GLN A 147 5.91 -13.59 5.98
N PRO A 148 7.08 -13.05 6.36
CA PRO A 148 8.16 -12.86 5.41
C PRO A 148 8.66 -14.21 4.88
N LEU A 149 9.03 -14.24 3.60
CA LEU A 149 9.62 -15.40 2.92
C LEU A 149 11.07 -15.11 2.54
N ALA A 150 11.86 -16.16 2.38
CA ALA A 150 13.30 -16.02 2.10
C ALA A 150 13.53 -15.44 0.71
N SER A 151 12.98 -16.08 -0.33
CA SER A 151 13.22 -15.66 -1.71
C SER A 151 11.99 -15.81 -2.62
N LEU A 152 11.99 -14.97 -3.66
CA LEU A 152 11.11 -15.07 -4.84
C LEU A 152 12.00 -15.33 -6.06
N LYS A 153 11.74 -16.42 -6.78
CA LYS A 153 12.34 -16.69 -8.09
C LYS A 153 11.44 -16.15 -9.19
N ILE A 154 12.03 -15.48 -10.17
CA ILE A 154 11.34 -14.94 -11.35
C ILE A 154 11.95 -15.58 -12.60
N GLN A 155 11.11 -16.08 -13.50
CA GLN A 155 11.51 -16.70 -14.75
C GLN A 155 12.07 -15.63 -15.71
N ASN A 156 13.28 -15.81 -16.27
CA ASN A 156 13.97 -14.68 -16.90
C ASN A 156 14.57 -14.90 -18.31
N PRO A 157 13.75 -14.87 -19.38
CA PRO A 157 14.31 -14.77 -20.72
C PRO A 157 14.72 -13.33 -21.14
N LYS A 158 13.98 -12.27 -20.73
CA LYS A 158 14.15 -10.88 -21.22
C LYS A 158 13.66 -9.78 -20.25
N SER A 159 13.68 -10.03 -18.94
CA SER A 159 13.08 -9.11 -17.96
C SER A 159 13.74 -7.72 -17.97
N LYS A 160 12.96 -6.65 -18.12
CA LYS A 160 13.45 -5.25 -18.16
C LYS A 160 13.81 -4.71 -16.77
N ILE A 161 13.28 -5.35 -15.73
CA ILE A 161 13.44 -4.95 -14.32
C ILE A 161 14.72 -5.49 -13.66
N LYS A 162 15.45 -6.42 -14.31
CA LYS A 162 16.59 -7.17 -13.72
C LYS A 162 17.66 -6.29 -13.07
N ASN A 163 17.98 -5.15 -13.70
CA ASN A 163 19.07 -4.27 -13.27
C ASN A 163 18.57 -3.04 -12.48
N LYS A 164 17.27 -2.94 -12.19
CA LYS A 164 16.66 -1.78 -11.55
C LYS A 164 16.38 -2.07 -10.09
N LYS A 165 17.36 -1.76 -9.24
CA LYS A 165 17.28 -2.02 -7.79
C LYS A 165 16.00 -1.48 -7.14
N GLU A 166 15.56 -0.28 -7.51
CA GLU A 166 14.34 0.34 -6.99
C GLU A 166 13.07 -0.48 -7.28
N LEU A 167 12.97 -1.09 -8.46
CA LEU A 167 11.84 -1.94 -8.85
C LEU A 167 11.89 -3.31 -8.17
N LEU A 168 13.09 -3.84 -7.95
CA LEU A 168 13.26 -5.07 -7.18
C LEU A 168 12.89 -4.86 -5.72
N ASP A 169 13.32 -3.75 -5.12
CA ASP A 169 12.96 -3.40 -3.74
C ASP A 169 11.45 -3.17 -3.62
N LEU A 170 10.81 -2.58 -4.63
CA LEU A 170 9.35 -2.49 -4.72
C LEU A 170 8.68 -3.88 -4.69
N ILE A 171 9.14 -4.84 -5.50
CA ILE A 171 8.59 -6.20 -5.50
C ILE A 171 8.81 -6.88 -4.14
N LYS A 172 10.00 -6.72 -3.54
CA LYS A 172 10.33 -7.29 -2.22
C LYS A 172 9.38 -6.81 -1.14
N GLU A 173 9.07 -5.52 -1.12
CA GLU A 173 8.17 -4.93 -0.14
C GLU A 173 6.72 -5.40 -0.33
N GLU A 174 6.25 -5.51 -1.59
CA GLU A 174 4.88 -5.91 -1.90
C GLU A 174 4.62 -7.40 -1.65
N VAL A 175 5.57 -8.26 -2.05
CA VAL A 175 5.50 -9.71 -1.83
C VAL A 175 6.02 -10.08 -0.44
N ASN A 176 6.67 -9.17 0.29
CA ASN A 176 7.28 -9.43 1.59
C ASN A 176 8.30 -10.59 1.55
N VAL A 177 9.29 -10.47 0.66
CA VAL A 177 10.41 -11.42 0.49
C VAL A 177 11.74 -10.73 0.76
N LYS A 178 12.74 -11.45 1.27
CA LYS A 178 14.07 -10.88 1.53
C LYS A 178 14.90 -10.73 0.26
N GLU A 179 14.84 -11.72 -0.61
CA GLU A 179 15.62 -11.77 -1.84
C GLU A 179 14.78 -12.06 -3.08
N ILE A 180 15.25 -11.57 -4.22
CA ILE A 180 14.71 -11.89 -5.55
C ILE A 180 15.82 -12.53 -6.34
N LEU A 181 15.56 -13.73 -6.84
CA LEU A 181 16.48 -14.52 -7.65
C LEU A 181 15.88 -14.65 -9.05
N PHE A 182 16.74 -14.63 -10.07
CA PHE A 182 16.32 -14.88 -11.44
C PHE A 182 16.79 -16.28 -11.83
N ASP A 183 15.85 -17.12 -12.24
CA ASP A 183 16.10 -18.53 -12.55
C ASP A 183 15.35 -18.88 -13.84
N ASP A 184 16.07 -19.32 -14.86
CA ASP A 184 15.50 -19.60 -16.19
C ASP A 184 14.91 -21.01 -16.27
N GLN A 185 15.13 -21.85 -15.25
CA GLN A 185 14.70 -23.24 -15.24
C GLN A 185 13.36 -23.46 -14.54
N ILE A 186 12.79 -22.42 -13.92
CA ILE A 186 11.48 -22.54 -13.28
C ILE A 186 10.38 -22.70 -14.34
N LYS A 187 9.42 -23.58 -14.07
CA LYS A 187 8.30 -23.87 -14.99
C LYS A 187 7.24 -22.78 -14.98
N ASN A 188 7.06 -22.13 -13.83
CA ASN A 188 6.10 -21.05 -13.62
C ASN A 188 6.81 -19.70 -13.76
N ALA A 189 6.07 -18.64 -14.12
CA ALA A 189 6.62 -17.30 -14.23
C ALA A 189 7.27 -16.79 -12.91
N VAL A 190 6.74 -17.25 -11.77
CA VAL A 190 7.28 -16.98 -10.43
C VAL A 190 7.22 -18.22 -9.55
N GLU A 191 8.17 -18.36 -8.62
CA GLU A 191 8.22 -19.43 -7.62
C GLU A 191 8.69 -18.87 -6.27
N LEU A 192 8.08 -19.29 -5.18
CA LEU A 192 8.38 -18.79 -3.83
C LEU A 192 9.08 -19.85 -3.00
N ASP A 193 10.05 -19.41 -2.19
CA ASP A 193 10.60 -20.26 -1.15
C ASP A 193 9.59 -20.36 0.01
N THR A 194 8.99 -21.53 0.16
CA THR A 194 7.99 -21.83 1.20
C THR A 194 8.62 -22.27 2.52
N VAL A 195 9.95 -22.40 2.60
CA VAL A 195 10.62 -22.79 3.84
C VAL A 195 10.65 -21.60 4.79
N ILE A 196 9.96 -21.73 5.93
CA ILE A 196 9.92 -20.71 6.97
C ILE A 196 10.97 -21.03 8.03
N THR A 197 12.09 -20.28 8.02
CA THR A 197 13.11 -20.38 9.06
C THR A 197 12.59 -19.83 10.41
N PRO A 198 13.21 -20.21 11.55
CA PRO A 198 12.81 -19.68 12.86
C PRO A 198 12.80 -18.14 12.91
N GLU A 199 13.77 -17.47 12.29
CA GLU A 199 13.87 -16.01 12.27
C GLU A 199 12.73 -15.37 11.47
N LEU A 200 12.38 -15.94 10.31
CA LEU A 200 11.24 -15.48 9.51
C LEU A 200 9.93 -15.69 10.25
N ARG A 201 9.80 -16.80 10.99
CA ARG A 201 8.63 -17.10 11.82
C ARG A 201 8.46 -16.06 12.93
N GLU A 202 9.54 -15.76 13.66
CA GLU A 202 9.56 -14.71 14.69
C GLU A 202 9.10 -13.35 14.13
N GLU A 203 9.65 -12.94 12.98
CA GLU A 203 9.27 -11.67 12.34
C GLU A 203 7.79 -11.66 11.90
N GLY A 204 7.28 -12.77 11.39
CA GLY A 204 5.87 -12.94 11.03
C GLY A 204 4.93 -12.79 12.23
N ILE A 205 5.30 -13.41 13.37
CA ILE A 205 4.57 -13.30 14.64
C ILE A 205 4.51 -11.84 15.10
N VAL A 206 5.65 -11.14 15.10
CA VAL A 206 5.73 -9.72 15.52
C VAL A 206 4.82 -8.85 14.66
N ARG A 207 4.84 -9.02 13.33
CA ARG A 207 3.99 -8.26 12.42
C ARG A 207 2.50 -8.54 12.62
N GLU A 208 2.14 -9.79 12.91
CA GLU A 208 0.76 -10.15 13.21
C GLU A 208 0.28 -9.50 14.51
N VAL A 209 1.12 -9.47 15.56
CA VAL A 209 0.81 -8.78 16.82
C VAL A 209 0.65 -7.27 16.62
N VAL A 210 1.56 -6.63 15.88
CA VAL A 210 1.47 -5.18 15.57
C VAL A 210 0.15 -4.87 14.84
N ARG A 211 -0.23 -5.69 13.85
CA ARG A 211 -1.52 -5.52 13.14
C ARG A 211 -2.70 -5.62 14.11
N GLN A 212 -2.72 -6.62 14.97
CA GLN A 212 -3.82 -6.85 15.89
C GLN A 212 -3.97 -5.69 16.86
N ILE A 213 -2.86 -5.14 17.37
CA ILE A 213 -2.87 -3.93 18.19
C ILE A 213 -3.47 -2.73 17.41
N GLN A 214 -3.13 -2.55 16.13
CA GLN A 214 -3.71 -1.48 15.32
C GLN A 214 -5.21 -1.69 15.03
N GLU A 215 -5.64 -2.93 14.84
CA GLU A 215 -7.06 -3.25 14.65
C GLU A 215 -7.86 -3.00 15.91
N MET A 216 -7.38 -3.46 17.06
CA MET A 216 -7.99 -3.18 18.36
C MET A 216 -8.08 -1.67 18.62
N ARG A 217 -7.06 -0.90 18.24
CA ARG A 217 -7.07 0.56 18.32
C ARG A 217 -8.21 1.17 17.49
N LYS A 218 -8.39 0.69 16.26
CA LYS A 218 -9.45 1.16 15.35
C LYS A 218 -10.84 0.76 15.87
N GLU A 219 -11.00 -0.48 16.33
CA GLU A 219 -12.24 -1.00 16.92
C GLU A 219 -12.64 -0.21 18.17
N ALA A 220 -11.67 0.22 18.99
CA ALA A 220 -11.88 1.07 20.16
C ALA A 220 -12.07 2.57 19.83
N GLY A 221 -12.08 2.96 18.54
CA GLY A 221 -12.25 4.35 18.12
C GLY A 221 -11.11 5.30 18.53
N LEU A 222 -9.93 4.75 18.84
CA LEU A 222 -8.80 5.52 19.33
C LEU A 222 -8.06 6.23 18.17
N ARG A 223 -7.66 7.49 18.39
CA ARG A 223 -6.95 8.28 17.39
C ARG A 223 -5.48 7.86 17.31
N PRO A 224 -4.78 8.04 16.18
CA PRO A 224 -3.35 7.76 16.04
C PRO A 224 -2.42 8.54 17.00
N SER A 225 -2.93 9.60 17.63
CA SER A 225 -2.25 10.42 18.64
C SER A 225 -2.44 9.91 20.07
N ASP A 226 -3.44 9.06 20.34
CA ASP A 226 -3.70 8.54 21.68
C ASP A 226 -2.58 7.57 22.13
N LYS A 227 -2.12 7.69 23.37
CA LYS A 227 -1.15 6.76 23.95
C LYS A 227 -1.87 5.54 24.54
N ILE A 228 -1.48 4.34 24.10
CA ILE A 228 -2.06 3.08 24.59
C ILE A 228 -1.01 2.22 25.27
N LEU A 229 -1.40 1.54 26.34
CA LEU A 229 -0.64 0.47 26.98
C LEU A 229 -1.25 -0.86 26.55
N VAL A 230 -0.40 -1.79 26.13
CA VAL A 230 -0.82 -3.13 25.72
C VAL A 230 -0.37 -4.13 26.76
N ARG A 231 -1.31 -4.96 27.23
CA ARG A 231 -1.00 -6.13 28.06
C ARG A 231 -1.21 -7.38 27.26
N TYR A 232 -0.35 -8.37 27.48
CA TYR A 232 -0.46 -9.66 26.81
C TYR A 232 -0.30 -10.83 27.78
N THR A 233 -0.91 -11.94 27.41
CA THR A 233 -0.70 -13.25 28.02
C THR A 233 -0.46 -14.26 26.91
N SER A 234 0.66 -14.98 26.98
CA SER A 234 1.11 -15.92 25.95
C SER A 234 1.87 -17.09 26.57
N SER A 235 2.21 -18.09 25.75
CA SER A 235 3.16 -19.16 26.10
C SER A 235 4.56 -18.60 26.39
N GLU A 236 5.42 -19.41 27.01
CA GLU A 236 6.84 -19.05 27.26
C GLU A 236 7.61 -18.77 25.95
N ASN A 237 7.31 -19.49 24.87
CA ASN A 237 7.97 -19.32 23.59
C ASN A 237 7.66 -17.94 22.98
N LEU A 238 6.36 -17.60 22.92
CA LEU A 238 5.92 -16.29 22.42
C LEU A 238 6.36 -15.13 23.31
N ASP A 239 6.38 -15.31 24.62
CA ASP A 239 6.85 -14.28 25.56
C ASP A 239 8.32 -13.91 25.27
N LYS A 240 9.19 -14.90 25.01
CA LYS A 240 10.59 -14.65 24.60
C LYS A 240 10.67 -13.85 23.30
N ILE A 241 9.87 -14.21 22.29
CA ILE A 241 9.87 -13.53 20.98
C ILE A 241 9.40 -12.07 21.12
N LEU A 242 8.33 -11.83 21.90
CA LEU A 242 7.77 -10.51 22.12
C LEU A 242 8.72 -9.62 22.93
N ASN A 243 9.38 -10.18 23.95
CA ASN A 243 10.35 -9.45 24.75
C ASN A 243 11.62 -9.11 23.95
N LYS A 244 12.12 -10.04 23.13
CA LYS A 244 13.25 -9.82 22.20
C LYS A 244 12.97 -8.69 21.21
N ASN A 245 11.73 -8.58 20.71
CA ASN A 245 11.33 -7.61 19.69
C ASN A 245 10.53 -6.41 20.25
N ARG A 246 10.57 -6.18 21.56
CA ARG A 246 9.73 -5.17 22.24
C ARG A 246 9.91 -3.77 21.65
N SER A 247 11.14 -3.32 21.41
CA SER A 247 11.43 -2.00 20.85
C SER A 247 10.79 -1.76 19.48
N ALA A 248 10.83 -2.78 18.60
CA ALA A 248 10.20 -2.73 17.29
C ALA A 248 8.67 -2.63 17.41
N ILE A 249 8.05 -3.45 18.29
CA ILE A 249 6.60 -3.43 18.51
C ILE A 249 6.14 -2.06 19.04
N LEU A 250 6.85 -1.49 20.03
CA LEU A 250 6.52 -0.18 20.59
C LEU A 250 6.52 0.91 19.50
N LYS A 251 7.55 0.93 18.65
CA LYS A 251 7.72 1.92 17.57
C LYS A 251 6.68 1.74 16.47
N GLU A 252 6.49 0.52 15.97
CA GLU A 252 5.57 0.26 14.87
C GLU A 252 4.11 0.46 15.27
N ALA A 253 3.73 -0.06 16.44
CA ALA A 253 2.36 -0.02 16.93
C ALA A 253 1.98 1.32 17.63
N ARG A 254 2.94 2.23 17.84
CA ARG A 254 2.74 3.51 18.57
C ARG A 254 2.09 3.29 19.95
N ILE A 255 2.66 2.38 20.71
CA ILE A 255 2.19 2.07 22.07
C ILE A 255 3.22 2.56 23.08
N LYS A 256 2.75 3.00 24.25
CA LYS A 256 3.61 3.50 25.32
C LYS A 256 4.39 2.37 25.96
N ASP A 257 3.72 1.24 26.16
CA ASP A 257 4.34 0.09 26.78
C ASP A 257 3.65 -1.23 26.38
N LEU A 258 4.41 -2.32 26.45
CA LEU A 258 4.00 -3.71 26.24
C LEU A 258 4.41 -4.50 27.50
N VAL A 259 3.43 -5.00 28.24
CA VAL A 259 3.64 -5.64 29.55
C VAL A 259 3.07 -7.06 29.56
N SER A 260 3.86 -8.04 30.00
CA SER A 260 3.38 -9.40 30.27
C SER A 260 2.65 -9.44 31.62
N GLY A 261 1.49 -10.10 31.67
CA GLY A 261 0.76 -10.30 32.92
C GLY A 261 -0.75 -10.36 32.77
N GLY A 262 -1.36 -11.37 33.41
CA GLY A 262 -2.80 -11.56 33.48
C GLY A 262 -3.40 -10.83 34.67
N GLU A 263 -3.99 -9.66 34.43
CA GLU A 263 -5.10 -9.18 35.25
C GLU A 263 -6.30 -8.99 34.34
N LYS A 264 -7.46 -9.48 34.77
CA LYS A 264 -8.78 -9.11 34.23
C LYS A 264 -8.95 -7.61 34.39
N MET A 265 -8.46 -6.84 33.43
CA MET A 265 -8.83 -5.45 33.30
C MET A 265 -10.20 -5.40 32.63
N ALA A 266 -11.23 -5.28 33.47
CA ALA A 266 -12.52 -4.76 33.05
C ALA A 266 -12.30 -3.33 32.51
N GLN A 267 -12.14 -3.20 31.20
CA GLN A 267 -12.67 -2.12 30.36
C GLN A 267 -12.05 -2.24 28.96
N SER A 268 -12.92 -2.61 28.00
CA SER A 268 -12.79 -2.37 26.56
C SER A 268 -11.66 -3.09 25.82
N GLY A 269 -11.98 -4.24 25.22
CA GLY A 269 -11.23 -4.77 24.07
C GLY A 269 -10.19 -5.85 24.40
N GLN A 270 -10.54 -6.87 25.17
CA GLN A 270 -9.73 -8.09 25.24
C GLN A 270 -9.98 -8.94 23.99
N LYS A 271 -8.91 -9.41 23.34
CA LYS A 271 -8.99 -10.24 22.13
C LYS A 271 -8.06 -11.43 22.27
N GLU A 272 -8.62 -12.62 22.18
CA GLU A 272 -7.85 -13.86 22.06
C GLU A 272 -7.53 -14.14 20.60
N LEU A 273 -6.28 -14.51 20.35
CA LEU A 273 -5.72 -14.66 19.02
C LEU A 273 -4.98 -15.98 18.96
N LYS A 274 -5.24 -16.77 17.92
CA LYS A 274 -4.37 -17.89 17.55
C LYS A 274 -3.31 -17.37 16.59
N ILE A 275 -2.10 -17.20 17.11
CA ILE A 275 -0.92 -16.89 16.31
C ILE A 275 -0.11 -18.17 16.27
N ASP A 276 0.01 -18.74 15.07
CA ASP A 276 0.94 -19.84 14.83
C ASP A 276 0.66 -21.10 15.70
N GLN A 277 -0.63 -21.44 15.83
CA GLN A 277 -1.18 -22.52 16.68
C GLN A 277 -1.10 -22.27 18.20
N GLU A 278 -0.45 -21.19 18.63
CA GLU A 278 -0.38 -20.76 20.01
C GLU A 278 -1.40 -19.64 20.30
N THR A 279 -1.91 -19.59 21.54
CA THR A 279 -2.91 -18.58 21.95
C THR A 279 -2.24 -17.39 22.63
N VAL A 280 -2.56 -16.19 22.15
CA VAL A 280 -2.18 -14.91 22.76
C VAL A 280 -3.45 -14.14 23.09
N SER A 281 -3.57 -13.72 24.35
CA SER A 281 -4.59 -12.76 24.76
C SER A 281 -3.97 -11.37 24.78
N LEU A 282 -4.56 -10.42 24.04
CA LEU A 282 -4.15 -9.01 24.04
C LEU A 282 -5.24 -8.15 24.68
N ALA A 283 -4.83 -7.15 25.46
CA ALA A 283 -5.71 -6.12 26.00
C ALA A 283 -5.09 -4.74 25.82
N ILE A 284 -5.89 -3.75 25.42
CA ILE A 284 -5.45 -2.37 25.24
C ILE A 284 -6.07 -1.46 26.30
N LYS A 285 -5.27 -0.53 26.83
CA LYS A 285 -5.75 0.51 27.76
C LYS A 285 -5.27 1.87 27.29
N LYS A 286 -6.19 2.83 27.13
CA LYS A 286 -5.83 4.23 26.90
C LYS A 286 -5.20 4.81 28.16
N VAL A 287 -4.04 5.44 28.00
CA VAL A 287 -3.36 6.18 29.07
C VAL A 287 -3.64 7.67 28.86
N LYS A 288 -3.89 8.40 29.96
CA LYS A 288 -3.97 9.86 29.94
C LYS A 288 -2.62 10.48 29.56
#